data_AF-A0A3B1BWQ4-F1
#
_entry.id   AF-A0A3B1BWQ4-F1
#
_cell.length_a   1.000
_cell.length_b   1.000
_cell.length_c   1.000
_cell.angle_alpha   90.00
_cell.angle_beta   90.00
_cell.angle_gamma   90.00
#
_symmetry.space_group_name_H-M   'P 1'
#
loop_
_entity.id
_entity.type
_entity.pdbx_description
1 polymer ?
#
loop_
_entity_poly.entity_id
_entity_poly.type
_entity_poly.pdbx_seq_one_letter_code
_entity_poly.pdbx_strand_id
1 'polypeptide(L)'
;MPKLTAKKLREKMAGIDLIAMDVDGVLTDGRIIISSDGSESKNFNVRDGHGLAVARFKGYKLAWISGRVSEATILRARELGIEHLFQGHRKKDEILKELAEKLGVALEEVLFIGDDVVDIPAMKAAGIGVAVADAHPEVLAEADWVTLSAGGEGAVREIIDLIVETRS
;
A
#
# COMPACT_ATOMS: atom_id res chain seq x y z
N MET A 1 14.65 12.50 -7.92
CA MET A 1 14.87 13.19 -6.61
C MET A 1 13.58 13.08 -5.83
N PRO A 2 13.60 12.74 -4.53
CA PRO A 2 12.39 12.69 -3.73
C PRO A 2 11.69 14.05 -3.75
N LYS A 3 10.37 14.07 -4.00
CA LYS A 3 9.59 15.32 -4.09
C LYS A 3 9.51 16.04 -2.74
N LEU A 4 9.56 15.29 -1.64
CA LEU A 4 9.57 15.82 -0.28
C LEU A 4 10.98 15.81 0.32
N THR A 5 11.28 16.85 1.10
CA THR A 5 12.44 16.82 1.99
C THR A 5 12.21 15.81 3.12
N ALA A 6 13.28 15.26 3.70
CA ALA A 6 13.17 14.31 4.80
C ALA A 6 12.35 14.85 5.99
N LYS A 7 12.52 16.14 6.32
CA LYS A 7 11.73 16.81 7.36
C LYS A 7 10.25 16.83 7.00
N LYS A 8 9.92 17.25 5.79
CA LYS A 8 8.51 17.38 5.37
C LYS A 8 7.82 16.02 5.25
N LEU A 9 8.54 15.01 4.80
CA LEU A 9 8.05 13.62 4.77
C LEU A 9 7.68 13.15 6.18
N ARG A 10 8.58 13.31 7.16
CA ARG A 10 8.33 12.91 8.56
C ARG A 10 7.13 13.66 9.16
N GLU A 11 7.00 14.96 8.91
CA GLU A 11 5.83 15.74 9.35
C GLU A 11 4.52 15.19 8.79
N LYS A 12 4.47 14.84 7.50
CA LYS A 12 3.26 14.26 6.88
C LYS A 12 2.99 12.84 7.39
N MET A 13 4.03 12.00 7.53
CA MET A 13 3.91 10.62 8.03
C MET A 13 3.32 10.54 9.44
N ALA A 14 3.64 11.51 10.30
CA ALA A 14 3.10 11.59 11.66
C ALA A 14 1.57 11.79 11.71
N GLY A 15 0.99 12.39 10.66
CA GLY A 15 -0.45 12.62 10.52
C GLY A 15 -1.22 11.48 9.85
N ILE A 16 -0.55 10.40 9.44
CA ILE A 16 -1.22 9.31 8.72
C ILE A 16 -2.13 8.51 9.68
N ASP A 17 -3.33 8.20 9.22
CA ASP A 17 -4.31 7.39 9.94
C ASP A 17 -4.84 6.21 9.09
N LEU A 18 -4.87 6.36 7.76
CA LEU A 18 -5.21 5.30 6.81
C LEU A 18 -4.02 4.97 5.92
N ILE A 19 -3.62 3.70 5.90
CA ILE A 19 -2.59 3.15 5.01
C ILE A 19 -3.28 2.26 3.98
N ALA A 20 -3.38 2.77 2.75
CA ALA A 20 -3.91 2.05 1.61
C ALA A 20 -2.77 1.58 0.68
N MET A 21 -2.96 0.46 0.00
CA MET A 21 -1.95 -0.10 -0.89
C MET A 21 -2.55 -0.93 -2.01
N ASP A 22 -1.84 -1.00 -3.13
CA ASP A 22 -2.00 -2.11 -4.07
C ASP A 22 -1.50 -3.44 -3.46
N VAL A 23 -1.78 -4.55 -4.15
CA VAL A 23 -1.36 -5.90 -3.78
C VAL A 23 -0.22 -6.42 -4.67
N ASP A 24 -0.37 -6.36 -5.98
CA ASP A 24 0.46 -7.09 -6.93
C ASP A 24 1.63 -6.22 -7.41
N GLY A 25 2.84 -6.48 -6.89
CA GLY A 25 3.99 -5.59 -7.08
C GLY A 25 4.25 -4.70 -5.88
N VAL A 26 3.35 -4.66 -4.89
CA VAL A 26 3.56 -3.97 -3.60
C VAL A 26 3.71 -4.98 -2.45
N LEU A 27 2.65 -5.73 -2.16
CA LEU A 27 2.64 -6.77 -1.11
C LEU A 27 3.27 -8.09 -1.59
N THR A 28 3.44 -8.21 -2.90
CA THR A 28 4.01 -9.35 -3.60
C THR A 28 5.10 -8.89 -4.56
N ASP A 29 5.87 -9.83 -5.09
CA ASP A 29 6.92 -9.61 -6.09
C ASP A 29 6.37 -9.40 -7.52
N GLY A 30 5.07 -9.11 -7.66
CA GLY A 30 4.37 -8.92 -8.93
C GLY A 30 4.12 -10.20 -9.73
N ARG A 31 4.60 -11.37 -9.26
CA ARG A 31 4.46 -12.63 -9.99
C ARG A 31 3.10 -13.27 -9.71
N ILE A 32 2.48 -13.78 -10.77
CA ILE A 32 1.32 -14.67 -10.70
C ILE A 32 1.78 -16.06 -11.14
N ILE A 33 1.75 -17.03 -10.23
CA ILE A 33 2.09 -18.42 -10.56
C ILE A 33 0.80 -19.14 -10.92
N ILE A 34 0.69 -19.62 -12.16
CA ILE A 34 -0.48 -20.36 -12.65
C ILE A 34 -0.09 -21.82 -12.89
N SER A 35 -0.80 -22.73 -12.23
CA SER A 35 -0.64 -24.17 -12.38
C SER A 35 -1.45 -24.71 -13.56
N SER A 36 -1.12 -25.91 -14.04
CA SER A 36 -1.82 -26.55 -15.15
C SER A 36 -3.27 -26.93 -14.85
N ASP A 37 -3.66 -27.01 -13.57
CA ASP A 37 -5.03 -27.21 -13.12
C ASP A 37 -5.84 -25.89 -13.02
N GLY A 38 -5.22 -24.77 -13.36
CA GLY A 38 -5.83 -23.44 -13.31
C GLY A 38 -5.75 -22.75 -11.94
N SER A 39 -5.18 -23.40 -10.92
CA SER A 39 -4.94 -22.74 -9.63
C SER A 39 -3.88 -21.64 -9.76
N GLU A 40 -4.02 -20.58 -8.97
CA GLU A 40 -3.02 -19.52 -8.87
C GLU A 40 -2.44 -19.38 -7.46
N SER A 41 -1.17 -18.95 -7.38
CA SER A 41 -0.54 -18.56 -6.12
C SER A 41 0.25 -17.25 -6.28
N LYS A 42 0.47 -16.60 -5.14
CA LYS A 42 1.19 -15.33 -4.98
C LYS A 42 2.17 -15.45 -3.81
N ASN A 43 3.30 -14.76 -3.88
CA ASN A 43 4.29 -14.72 -2.81
C ASN A 43 4.10 -13.45 -1.98
N PHE A 44 3.84 -13.59 -0.67
CA PHE A 44 3.77 -12.47 0.26
C PHE A 44 4.94 -12.51 1.24
N ASN A 45 5.44 -11.34 1.65
CA ASN A 45 6.52 -11.26 2.62
C ASN A 45 6.04 -11.39 4.08
N VAL A 46 6.74 -12.19 4.88
CA VAL A 46 6.44 -12.32 6.32
C VAL A 46 6.77 -11.04 7.11
N ARG A 47 7.77 -10.26 6.68
CA ARG A 47 8.16 -9.00 7.34
C ARG A 47 7.09 -7.93 7.12
N ASP A 48 6.55 -7.85 5.90
CA ASP A 48 5.40 -6.98 5.60
C ASP A 48 4.19 -7.37 6.43
N GLY A 49 3.91 -8.68 6.55
CA GLY A 49 2.86 -9.19 7.42
C GLY A 49 3.02 -8.76 8.89
N HIS A 50 4.25 -8.79 9.42
CA HIS A 50 4.53 -8.27 10.76
C HIS A 50 4.29 -6.75 10.87
N GLY A 51 4.75 -5.98 9.88
CA GLY A 51 4.50 -4.53 9.84
C GLY A 51 3.00 -4.23 9.88
N LEU A 52 2.21 -4.88 9.03
CA LEU A 52 0.75 -4.72 9.00
C LEU A 52 0.09 -5.09 10.34
N ALA A 53 0.56 -6.14 11.01
CA ALA A 53 0.08 -6.49 12.34
C ALA A 53 0.41 -5.40 13.38
N VAL A 54 1.60 -4.80 13.33
CA VAL A 54 1.99 -3.68 14.19
C VAL A 54 1.14 -2.46 13.91
N ALA A 55 0.93 -2.09 12.64
CA ALA A 55 0.08 -0.96 12.26
C ALA A 55 -1.35 -1.14 12.77
N ARG A 56 -1.94 -2.33 12.60
CA ARG A 56 -3.27 -2.63 13.15
C ARG A 56 -3.31 -2.53 14.67
N PHE A 57 -2.31 -3.07 15.38
CA PHE A 57 -2.23 -2.97 16.84
C PHE A 57 -2.13 -1.51 17.32
N LYS A 58 -1.47 -0.65 16.55
CA LYS A 58 -1.38 0.80 16.80
C LYS A 58 -2.62 1.59 16.40
N GLY A 59 -3.64 0.94 15.83
CA GLY A 59 -4.92 1.55 15.47
C GLY A 59 -4.97 2.20 14.09
N TYR A 60 -3.95 1.98 13.24
CA TYR A 60 -4.02 2.45 11.85
C TYR A 60 -5.06 1.65 11.07
N LYS A 61 -5.81 2.34 10.23
CA LYS A 61 -6.75 1.72 9.29
C LYS A 61 -5.96 1.20 8.10
N LEU A 62 -6.25 -0.01 7.65
CA LEU A 62 -5.53 -0.68 6.57
C LEU A 62 -6.48 -1.01 5.43
N ALA A 63 -6.07 -0.70 4.19
CA ALA A 63 -6.86 -0.99 3.00
C ALA A 63 -6.01 -1.56 1.86
N TRP A 64 -6.52 -2.60 1.21
CA TRP A 64 -5.94 -3.19 0.01
C TRP A 64 -6.86 -2.93 -1.17
N ILE A 65 -6.35 -2.32 -2.23
CA ILE A 65 -7.13 -1.98 -3.43
C ILE A 65 -6.43 -2.57 -4.65
N SER A 66 -6.92 -3.72 -5.11
CA SER A 66 -6.36 -4.44 -6.25
C SER A 66 -7.27 -4.37 -7.48
N GLY A 67 -6.64 -4.27 -8.66
CA GLY A 67 -7.32 -4.42 -9.95
C GLY A 67 -7.67 -5.87 -10.27
N ARG A 68 -7.06 -6.86 -9.59
CA ARG A 68 -7.33 -8.29 -9.77
C ARG A 68 -8.26 -8.80 -8.69
N VAL A 69 -8.99 -9.88 -9.01
CA VAL A 69 -9.69 -10.71 -8.04
C VAL A 69 -8.87 -11.98 -7.87
N SER A 70 -8.51 -12.31 -6.64
CA SER A 70 -7.70 -13.48 -6.29
C SER A 70 -8.13 -14.06 -4.95
N GLU A 71 -8.30 -15.38 -4.88
CA GLU A 71 -8.56 -16.09 -3.64
C GLU A 71 -7.33 -16.05 -2.71
N ALA A 72 -6.11 -16.11 -3.28
CA ALA A 72 -4.88 -15.99 -2.49
C ALA A 72 -4.81 -14.66 -1.73
N THR A 73 -5.23 -13.56 -2.37
CA THR A 73 -5.33 -12.25 -1.72
C THR A 73 -6.38 -12.24 -0.61
N ILE A 74 -7.55 -12.86 -0.81
CA ILE A 74 -8.61 -12.95 0.22
C ILE A 74 -8.12 -13.71 1.45
N LEU A 75 -7.49 -14.86 1.24
CA LEU A 75 -6.97 -15.69 2.32
C LEU A 75 -5.89 -14.94 3.13
N ARG A 76 -4.97 -14.27 2.44
CA ARG A 76 -3.90 -13.49 3.09
C ARG A 76 -4.45 -12.28 3.84
N ALA A 77 -5.38 -11.54 3.26
CA ALA A 77 -6.04 -10.41 3.91
C ALA A 77 -6.76 -10.85 5.20
N ARG A 78 -7.45 -12.01 5.16
CA ARG A 78 -8.12 -12.60 6.32
C ARG A 78 -7.13 -13.00 7.41
N GLU A 79 -6.04 -13.69 7.05
CA GLU A 79 -4.98 -14.09 7.98
C GLU A 79 -4.39 -12.86 8.70
N LEU A 80 -4.16 -11.78 7.95
CA LEU A 80 -3.62 -10.53 8.46
C LEU A 80 -4.69 -9.59 9.03
N GLY A 81 -5.95 -10.00 9.16
CA GLY A 81 -7.02 -9.19 9.74
C GLY A 81 -7.20 -7.82 9.06
N ILE A 82 -7.10 -7.77 7.73
CA ILE A 82 -7.31 -6.56 6.93
C ILE A 82 -8.81 -6.34 6.75
N GLU A 83 -9.31 -5.20 7.22
CA GLU A 83 -10.75 -4.90 7.25
C GLU A 83 -11.30 -4.38 5.93
N HIS A 84 -10.45 -3.78 5.10
CA HIS A 84 -10.86 -3.09 3.87
C HIS A 84 -10.15 -3.68 2.65
N LEU A 85 -10.70 -4.77 2.11
CA LEU A 85 -10.22 -5.39 0.88
C LEU A 85 -11.16 -5.08 -0.29
N PHE A 86 -10.64 -4.42 -1.32
CA PHE A 86 -11.32 -4.12 -2.57
C PHE A 86 -10.57 -4.79 -3.73
N GLN A 87 -11.29 -5.56 -4.54
CA GLN A 87 -10.73 -6.32 -5.66
C GLN A 87 -11.53 -6.11 -6.93
N GLY A 88 -10.86 -6.15 -8.09
CA GLY A 88 -11.50 -5.95 -9.39
C GLY A 88 -11.74 -4.47 -9.75
N HIS A 89 -11.07 -3.54 -9.06
CA HIS A 89 -11.24 -2.10 -9.26
C HIS A 89 -9.98 -1.45 -9.83
N ARG A 90 -10.09 -0.79 -10.99
CA ARG A 90 -8.97 -0.04 -11.61
C ARG A 90 -8.97 1.45 -11.27
N LYS A 91 -10.13 2.00 -10.92
CA LYS A 91 -10.25 3.39 -10.48
C LYS A 91 -10.02 3.46 -8.96
N LYS A 92 -8.76 3.28 -8.56
CA LYS A 92 -8.40 3.13 -7.16
C LYS A 92 -8.61 4.41 -6.35
N ASP A 93 -8.53 5.57 -7.00
CA ASP A 93 -8.74 6.87 -6.36
C ASP A 93 -10.20 7.09 -5.95
N GLU A 94 -11.16 6.62 -6.75
CA GLU A 94 -12.60 6.66 -6.40
C GLU A 94 -12.84 5.82 -5.13
N ILE A 95 -12.33 4.58 -5.10
CA ILE A 95 -12.43 3.69 -3.93
C ILE A 95 -11.74 4.30 -2.71
N LEU A 96 -10.56 4.89 -2.89
CA LEU A 96 -9.82 5.51 -1.79
C LEU A 96 -10.60 6.67 -1.17
N LYS A 97 -11.18 7.55 -2.00
CA LYS A 97 -11.97 8.71 -1.55
C LYS A 97 -13.24 8.27 -0.81
N GLU A 98 -13.98 7.31 -1.38
CA GLU A 98 -15.19 6.77 -0.74
C GLU A 98 -14.86 6.11 0.60
N LEU A 99 -13.76 5.36 0.68
CA LEU A 99 -13.31 4.75 1.91
C LEU A 99 -12.90 5.79 2.95
N ALA A 100 -12.09 6.77 2.56
CA ALA A 100 -11.65 7.85 3.45
C ALA A 100 -12.84 8.61 4.04
N GLU A 101 -13.83 8.97 3.20
CA GLU A 101 -15.08 9.60 3.63
C GLU A 101 -15.84 8.72 4.64
N LYS A 102 -16.03 7.43 4.32
CA LYS A 102 -16.73 6.48 5.20
C LYS A 102 -16.04 6.31 6.55
N LEU A 103 -14.72 6.38 6.59
CA LEU A 103 -13.92 6.25 7.81
C LEU A 103 -13.75 7.58 8.56
N GLY A 104 -14.20 8.70 7.99
CA GLY A 104 -14.00 10.03 8.55
C GLY A 104 -12.54 10.46 8.59
N VAL A 105 -11.72 9.98 7.65
CA VAL A 105 -10.29 10.28 7.54
C VAL A 105 -10.08 11.31 6.43
N ALA A 106 -9.38 12.41 6.71
CA ALA A 106 -9.05 13.40 5.68
C ALA A 106 -8.06 12.81 4.68
N LEU A 107 -8.16 13.16 3.39
CA LEU A 107 -7.25 12.61 2.37
C LEU A 107 -5.79 12.91 2.69
N GLU A 108 -5.50 14.04 3.33
CA GLU A 108 -4.16 14.44 3.81
C GLU A 108 -3.57 13.48 4.84
N GLU A 109 -4.41 12.71 5.54
CA GLU A 109 -4.06 11.68 6.53
C GLU A 109 -4.01 10.27 5.91
N VAL A 110 -4.15 10.17 4.59
CA VAL A 110 -4.07 8.92 3.83
C VAL A 110 -2.70 8.78 3.18
N LEU A 111 -2.13 7.58 3.30
CA LEU A 111 -0.97 7.15 2.53
C LEU A 111 -1.41 6.08 1.54
N PHE A 112 -0.96 6.19 0.28
CA PHE A 112 -1.18 5.16 -0.75
C PHE A 112 0.16 4.61 -1.25
N ILE A 113 0.29 3.28 -1.30
CA ILE A 113 1.47 2.58 -1.82
C ILE A 113 1.13 1.92 -3.16
N GLY A 114 1.89 2.21 -4.22
CA GLY A 114 1.68 1.66 -5.56
C GLY A 114 2.98 1.26 -6.27
N ASP A 115 2.83 0.55 -7.37
CA ASP A 115 3.96 0.10 -8.21
C ASP A 115 3.74 0.36 -9.71
N ASP A 116 2.50 0.51 -10.18
CA ASP A 116 2.19 0.69 -11.61
C ASP A 116 1.34 1.95 -11.90
N VAL A 117 1.27 2.35 -13.17
CA VAL A 117 0.65 3.60 -13.64
C VAL A 117 -0.82 3.74 -13.19
N VAL A 118 -1.51 2.61 -13.00
CA VAL A 118 -2.89 2.56 -12.50
C VAL A 118 -3.03 3.08 -11.05
N ASP A 119 -1.94 3.15 -10.29
CA ASP A 119 -1.90 3.64 -8.91
C ASP A 119 -1.73 5.16 -8.82
N ILE A 120 -1.17 5.79 -9.86
CA ILE A 120 -0.84 7.22 -9.86
C ILE A 120 -2.04 8.10 -9.46
N PRO A 121 -3.28 7.87 -9.95
CA PRO A 121 -4.43 8.66 -9.50
C PRO A 121 -4.69 8.55 -8.00
N ALA A 122 -4.55 7.36 -7.41
CA ALA A 122 -4.75 7.15 -5.97
C ALA A 122 -3.61 7.75 -5.15
N MET A 123 -2.37 7.60 -5.60
CA MET A 123 -1.19 8.24 -5.01
C MET A 123 -1.31 9.77 -4.98
N LYS A 124 -1.82 10.38 -6.06
CA LYS A 124 -2.04 11.84 -6.13
C LYS A 124 -3.22 12.32 -5.30
N ALA A 125 -4.23 11.47 -5.08
CA ALA A 125 -5.37 11.78 -4.25
C ALA A 125 -5.05 11.69 -2.74
N ALA A 126 -4.12 10.79 -2.37
CA ALA A 126 -3.67 10.61 -1.01
C ALA A 126 -2.80 11.79 -0.53
N GLY A 127 -2.75 11.96 0.79
CA GLY A 127 -1.85 12.89 1.45
C GLY A 127 -0.40 12.57 1.19
N ILE A 128 -0.04 11.28 1.07
CA ILE A 128 1.29 10.83 0.65
C ILE A 128 1.18 9.69 -0.36
N GLY A 129 1.79 9.88 -1.54
CA GLY A 129 1.97 8.81 -2.52
C GLY A 129 3.35 8.16 -2.40
N VAL A 130 3.40 6.85 -2.15
CA VAL A 130 4.66 6.09 -2.03
C VAL A 130 4.77 5.08 -3.17
N ALA A 131 5.94 5.00 -3.78
CA ALA A 131 6.27 3.94 -4.73
C ALA A 131 7.24 2.92 -4.12
N VAL A 132 7.08 1.65 -4.46
CA VAL A 132 8.11 0.65 -4.16
C VAL A 132 9.35 0.83 -5.03
N ALA A 133 10.51 0.32 -4.62
CA ALA A 133 11.79 0.59 -5.28
C ALA A 133 11.86 0.16 -6.75
N ASP A 134 11.16 -0.92 -7.10
CA ASP A 134 11.09 -1.51 -8.43
C ASP A 134 9.81 -1.16 -9.20
N ALA A 135 9.08 -0.15 -8.73
CA ALA A 135 7.90 0.38 -9.42
C ALA A 135 8.22 0.89 -10.83
N HIS A 136 7.19 0.98 -11.67
CA HIS A 136 7.29 1.54 -13.01
C HIS A 136 7.92 2.96 -12.98
N PRO A 137 8.80 3.33 -13.93
CA PRO A 137 9.49 4.62 -13.90
C PRO A 137 8.59 5.85 -13.79
N GLU A 138 7.39 5.81 -14.38
CA GLU A 138 6.41 6.91 -14.25
C GLU A 138 5.87 7.04 -12.81
N VAL A 139 5.71 5.92 -12.11
CA VAL A 139 5.25 5.88 -10.71
C VAL A 139 6.35 6.42 -9.79
N LEU A 140 7.60 6.00 -10.02
CA LEU A 140 8.77 6.53 -9.33
C LEU A 140 8.91 8.05 -9.49
N ALA A 141 8.63 8.57 -10.68
CA ALA A 141 8.67 10.00 -10.97
C ALA A 141 7.54 10.77 -10.26
N GLU A 142 6.42 10.11 -9.97
CA GLU A 142 5.24 10.72 -9.38
C GLU A 142 5.17 10.61 -7.86
N ALA A 143 5.91 9.69 -7.25
CA ALA A 143 5.89 9.45 -5.82
C ALA A 143 6.47 10.61 -4.98
N ASP A 144 5.87 10.84 -3.81
CA ASP A 144 6.44 11.73 -2.79
C ASP A 144 7.68 11.12 -2.14
N TRP A 145 7.66 9.79 -1.99
CA TRP A 145 8.74 8.99 -1.46
C TRP A 145 8.81 7.63 -2.18
N VAL A 146 10.03 7.12 -2.32
CA VAL A 146 10.32 5.82 -2.92
C VAL A 146 11.04 5.00 -1.86
N THR A 147 10.57 3.77 -1.61
CA THR A 147 11.22 2.87 -0.66
C THR A 147 12.59 2.42 -1.17
N LEU A 148 13.43 1.92 -0.26
CA LEU A 148 14.66 1.22 -0.63
C LEU A 148 14.38 -0.23 -1.03
N SER A 149 13.39 -0.85 -0.40
CA SER A 149 12.99 -2.23 -0.63
C SER A 149 12.02 -2.36 -1.81
N ALA A 150 12.12 -3.45 -2.56
CA ALA A 150 11.22 -3.79 -3.66
C ALA A 150 9.86 -4.33 -3.17
N GLY A 151 8.89 -4.39 -4.07
CA GLY A 151 7.61 -5.07 -3.88
C GLY A 151 7.79 -6.51 -3.40
N GLY A 152 7.03 -6.91 -2.37
CA GLY A 152 7.14 -8.26 -1.79
C GLY A 152 8.46 -8.56 -1.07
N GLU A 153 9.36 -7.57 -0.92
CA GLU A 153 10.67 -7.72 -0.29
C GLU A 153 10.84 -6.88 0.98
N GLY A 154 9.74 -6.42 1.58
CA GLY A 154 9.76 -5.63 2.82
C GLY A 154 9.45 -4.14 2.65
N ALA A 155 9.02 -3.70 1.47
CA ALA A 155 8.69 -2.29 1.22
C ALA A 155 7.58 -1.77 2.15
N VAL A 156 6.53 -2.58 2.37
CA VAL A 156 5.42 -2.20 3.27
C VAL A 156 5.91 -2.13 4.71
N ARG A 157 6.79 -3.05 5.13
CA ARG A 157 7.43 -3.01 6.45
C ARG A 157 8.26 -1.74 6.64
N GLU A 158 9.07 -1.36 5.65
CA GLU A 158 9.88 -0.14 5.67
C GLU A 158 9.01 1.11 5.88
N ILE A 159 7.89 1.18 5.15
CA ILE A 159 6.94 2.29 5.24
C ILE A 159 6.29 2.34 6.63
N ILE A 160 5.82 1.20 7.14
CA ILE A 160 5.15 1.14 8.44
C ILE A 160 6.10 1.49 9.59
N ASP A 161 7.35 1.03 9.54
CA ASP A 161 8.35 1.37 10.57
C ASP A 161 8.55 2.89 10.65
N LEU A 162 8.64 3.58 9.51
CA LEU A 162 8.76 5.04 9.45
C LEU A 162 7.51 5.76 9.98
N ILE A 163 6.31 5.29 9.61
CA ILE A 163 5.05 5.85 10.10
C ILE A 163 4.96 5.73 11.63
N VAL A 164 5.30 4.56 12.18
CA VAL A 164 5.25 4.32 13.64
C VAL A 164 6.32 5.15 14.37
N GLU A 165 7.53 5.26 13.82
CA GLU A 165 8.60 6.10 14.38
C GLU A 165 8.20 7.58 14.45
N THR A 166 7.50 8.08 13.42
CA THR A 166 7.15 9.52 13.31
C THR A 166 5.95 9.94 14.16
N ARG A 167 5.09 9.00 14.57
CA ARG A 167 3.96 9.26 15.49
C ARG A 167 4.33 9.10 16.98
N SER A 168 5.59 8.75 17.27
CA SER A 168 6.11 8.52 18.63
C SER A 168 6.69 9.77 19.30
#